data_AF-A0A7C4DZN2-F1
#
_entry.id   AF-A0A7C4DZN2-F1
#
_cell.length_a   1.000
_cell.length_b   1.000
_cell.length_c   1.000
_cell.angle_alpha   90.00
_cell.angle_beta   90.00
_cell.angle_gamma   90.00
#
_symmetry.space_group_name_H-M   'P 1'
#
loop_
_entity.id
_entity.type
_entity.pdbx_description
1 polymer ?
#
loop_
_entity_poly.entity_id
_entity_poly.type
_entity_poly.pdbx_seq_one_letter_code
_entity_poly.pdbx_strand_id
1 'polypeptide(L)'
;MTSRIIYTHDYLQQLPQAFRQHLLKNGLNKEYGKDWEDILNKEYSETWRVENLVLSHWKILCRYAHTPGEALAEFLVGLREGRLLGTRCSGCGRVLIPPRLFCEWCLREVSDWVEHSGEAFVSTYSLAYIGTDPGVRLAEPNIVAVLWFKDTVKETPSSKTVLHAAGLMHMIRECRPEDVRIGMRVKPVWRPVEQRRGSILDISHFKPAGE
;
A
#
# COMPACT_ATOMS: atom_id res chain seq x y z
N MET A 1 -0.98 14.28 34.33
CA MET A 1 -1.72 13.28 35.13
C MET A 1 -2.82 12.70 34.24
N THR A 2 -2.58 11.54 33.65
CA THR A 2 -3.58 10.83 32.83
C THR A 2 -4.53 10.11 33.77
N SER A 3 -5.71 10.70 34.01
CA SER A 3 -6.80 10.00 34.70
C SER A 3 -7.23 8.82 33.85
N ARG A 4 -7.04 7.58 34.33
CA ARG A 4 -7.71 6.40 33.78
C ARG A 4 -9.19 6.53 34.13
N ILE A 5 -10.01 6.81 33.13
CA ILE A 5 -11.45 6.75 33.27
C ILE A 5 -11.88 5.35 32.83
N ILE A 6 -12.51 4.61 33.74
CA ILE A 6 -13.02 3.25 33.55
C ILE A 6 -14.51 3.40 33.25
N TYR A 7 -14.98 2.82 32.15
CA TYR A 7 -16.32 3.06 31.60
C TYR A 7 -17.15 1.79 31.63
N THR A 8 -18.23 1.78 32.40
CA THR A 8 -19.16 0.65 32.54
C THR A 8 -20.27 0.70 31.49
N HIS A 9 -21.12 -0.35 31.46
CA HIS A 9 -22.27 -0.45 30.56
C HIS A 9 -23.21 0.77 30.59
N ASP A 10 -23.29 1.45 31.74
CA ASP A 10 -24.14 2.65 31.95
C ASP A 10 -23.43 3.98 31.60
N TYR A 11 -22.19 3.96 31.11
CA TYR A 11 -21.39 5.16 30.94
C TYR A 11 -22.06 6.24 30.08
N LEU A 12 -22.71 5.84 28.98
CA LEU A 12 -23.43 6.79 28.11
C LEU A 12 -24.59 7.49 28.83
N GLN A 13 -25.21 6.84 29.82
CA GLN A 13 -26.27 7.44 30.63
C GLN A 13 -25.74 8.39 31.70
N GLN A 14 -24.49 8.22 32.12
CA GLN A 14 -23.82 9.09 33.09
C GLN A 14 -23.27 10.39 32.48
N LEU A 15 -23.24 10.49 31.14
CA LEU A 15 -22.79 11.69 30.46
C LEU A 15 -23.83 12.82 30.54
N PRO A 16 -23.39 14.10 30.62
CA PRO A 16 -24.30 15.24 30.50
C PRO A 16 -25.17 15.11 29.25
N GLN A 17 -26.48 15.33 29.40
CA GLN A 17 -27.47 15.10 28.34
C GLN A 17 -27.11 15.78 27.02
N ALA A 18 -26.62 17.03 27.06
CA ALA A 18 -26.18 17.77 25.89
C ALA A 18 -25.00 17.12 25.16
N PHE A 19 -24.06 16.52 25.90
CA PHE A 19 -22.90 15.83 25.34
C PHE A 19 -23.30 14.48 24.74
N ARG A 20 -24.15 13.71 25.45
CA ARG A 20 -24.74 12.46 24.92
C ARG A 20 -25.49 12.71 23.61
N GLN A 21 -26.33 13.73 23.56
CA GLN A 21 -27.06 14.11 22.34
C GLN A 21 -26.12 14.49 21.20
N HIS A 22 -25.03 15.22 21.49
CA HIS A 22 -24.03 15.56 20.49
C HIS A 22 -23.32 14.33 19.93
N LEU A 23 -22.93 13.37 20.78
CA LEU A 23 -22.31 12.12 20.35
C LEU A 23 -23.23 11.31 19.43
N LEU A 24 -24.49 11.11 19.85
CA LEU A 24 -25.49 10.36 19.09
C LEU A 24 -25.84 11.04 17.76
N LYS A 25 -26.04 12.37 17.78
CA LYS A 25 -26.36 13.16 16.57
C LYS A 25 -25.28 13.05 15.50
N ASN A 26 -24.01 12.99 15.90
CA ASN A 26 -22.88 12.93 14.99
C ASN A 26 -22.37 11.50 14.74
N GLY A 27 -23.05 10.47 15.26
CA GLY A 27 -22.63 9.08 15.12
C GLY A 27 -21.25 8.78 15.73
N LEU A 28 -20.80 9.61 16.70
CA LEU A 28 -19.52 9.43 17.38
C LEU A 28 -19.55 8.29 18.40
N ASN A 29 -20.73 7.76 18.68
CA ASN A 29 -20.95 6.52 19.43
C ASN A 29 -20.83 5.27 18.53
N LYS A 30 -20.34 5.41 17.29
CA LYS A 30 -20.17 4.31 16.35
C LYS A 30 -18.70 4.06 16.05
N GLU A 31 -18.29 2.79 16.07
CA GLU A 31 -16.97 2.37 15.61
C GLU A 31 -17.17 1.39 14.45
N TYR A 32 -16.60 1.70 13.27
CA TYR A 32 -16.79 0.92 12.03
C TYR A 32 -18.27 0.62 11.70
N GLY A 33 -19.16 1.59 11.96
CA GLY A 33 -20.59 1.49 11.67
C GLY A 33 -21.43 0.75 12.72
N LYS A 34 -20.84 0.29 13.82
CA LYS A 34 -21.55 -0.39 14.94
C LYS A 34 -21.70 0.52 16.14
N ASP A 35 -22.86 0.49 16.78
CA ASP A 35 -23.10 1.28 17.98
C ASP A 35 -22.29 0.73 19.17
N TRP A 36 -21.85 1.61 20.07
CA TRP A 36 -21.10 1.20 21.27
C TRP A 36 -21.87 0.20 22.15
N GLU A 37 -23.21 0.27 22.18
CA GLU A 37 -24.05 -0.72 22.85
C GLU A 37 -23.87 -2.12 22.24
N ASP A 38 -23.82 -2.24 20.91
CA ASP A 38 -23.56 -3.52 20.23
C ASP A 38 -22.17 -4.05 20.54
N ILE A 39 -21.17 -3.16 20.70
CA ILE A 39 -19.79 -3.52 21.03
C ILE A 39 -19.69 -4.01 22.48
N LEU A 40 -20.36 -3.34 23.41
CA LEU A 40 -20.39 -3.73 24.83
C LEU A 40 -21.08 -5.08 25.05
N ASN A 41 -22.09 -5.39 24.23
CA ASN A 41 -22.82 -6.67 24.27
C ASN A 41 -22.12 -7.78 23.48
N LYS A 42 -20.96 -7.53 22.89
CA LYS A 42 -20.27 -8.51 22.06
C LYS A 42 -19.43 -9.45 22.92
N GLU A 43 -19.87 -10.70 22.99
CA GLU A 43 -19.07 -11.81 23.51
C GLU A 43 -18.19 -12.38 22.38
N TYR A 44 -16.87 -12.37 22.59
CA TYR A 44 -15.91 -12.93 21.62
C TYR A 44 -15.63 -14.42 21.88
N SER A 45 -15.74 -14.84 23.15
CA SER A 45 -15.69 -16.23 23.61
C SER A 45 -16.33 -16.33 25.01
N GLU A 46 -16.55 -17.54 25.52
CA GLU A 46 -17.09 -17.78 26.88
C GLU A 46 -16.29 -17.11 28.01
N THR A 47 -15.04 -16.71 27.76
CA THR A 47 -14.15 -16.07 28.74
C THR A 47 -13.76 -14.63 28.41
N TRP A 48 -14.16 -14.12 27.24
CA TRP A 48 -13.83 -12.76 26.79
C TRP A 48 -15.11 -11.96 26.52
N ARG A 49 -15.45 -11.11 27.49
CA ARG A 49 -16.50 -10.08 27.40
C ARG A 49 -15.89 -8.68 27.49
N VAL A 50 -16.50 -7.72 26.82
CA VAL A 50 -16.09 -6.31 26.90
C VAL A 50 -16.59 -5.74 28.23
N GLU A 51 -15.71 -5.59 29.21
CA GLU A 51 -16.08 -4.99 30.51
C GLU A 51 -15.99 -3.46 30.49
N ASN A 52 -15.08 -2.90 29.69
CA ASN A 52 -14.86 -1.45 29.63
C ASN A 52 -14.53 -0.98 28.20
N LEU A 53 -15.14 0.14 27.78
CA LEU A 53 -14.84 0.80 26.50
C LEU A 53 -13.92 2.00 26.74
N VAL A 54 -12.64 1.92 26.40
CA VAL A 54 -11.68 3.03 26.63
C VAL A 54 -11.61 3.94 25.41
N LEU A 55 -12.20 5.13 25.51
CA LEU A 55 -12.04 6.17 24.49
C LEU A 55 -10.79 7.01 24.78
N SER A 56 -9.82 7.00 23.87
CA SER A 56 -8.64 7.86 23.97
C SER A 56 -8.59 8.82 22.79
N HIS A 57 -8.64 10.12 23.09
CA HIS A 57 -8.54 11.16 22.08
C HIS A 57 -7.09 11.63 21.96
N TRP A 58 -6.47 11.35 20.81
CA TRP A 58 -5.10 11.75 20.52
C TRP A 58 -5.11 12.76 19.37
N LYS A 59 -4.59 13.96 19.64
CA LYS A 59 -4.28 14.92 18.57
C LYS A 59 -2.85 14.67 18.11
N ILE A 60 -2.66 13.63 17.29
CA ILE A 60 -1.35 13.28 16.75
C ILE A 60 -1.01 14.28 15.63
N LEU A 61 -0.11 15.22 15.92
CA LEU A 61 0.47 16.12 14.93
C LEU A 61 1.75 15.49 14.36
N CYS A 62 1.61 14.53 13.44
CA CYS A 62 2.74 13.97 12.69
C CYS A 62 3.18 14.95 11.60
N ARG A 63 3.89 16.02 11.97
CA ARG A 63 4.59 16.89 11.02
C ARG A 63 5.94 16.26 10.69
N TYR A 64 6.04 15.62 9.53
CA TYR A 64 7.33 15.16 8.99
C TYR A 64 7.48 15.69 7.56
N ALA A 65 8.72 16.03 7.20
CA ALA A 65 9.10 16.36 5.83
C ALA A 65 10.10 15.31 5.38
N HIS A 66 9.76 14.57 4.33
CA HIS A 66 10.63 13.55 3.75
C HIS A 66 11.14 14.04 2.40
N THR A 67 12.41 14.45 2.35
CA THR A 67 13.08 14.80 1.10
C THR A 67 13.39 13.52 0.32
N PRO A 68 13.12 13.45 -0.99
CA PRO A 68 13.35 12.23 -1.76
C PRO A 68 14.84 11.85 -1.87
N GLY A 69 15.76 12.80 -1.72
CA GLY A 69 17.17 12.57 -2.05
C GLY A 69 17.38 12.46 -3.57
N GLU A 70 18.63 12.32 -4.01
CA GLU A 70 18.99 12.41 -5.43
C GLU A 70 18.32 11.32 -6.29
N ALA A 71 18.50 10.04 -5.93
CA ALA A 71 18.01 8.94 -6.76
C ALA A 71 16.47 8.94 -6.89
N LEU A 72 15.76 9.15 -5.78
CA LEU A 72 14.30 9.17 -5.82
C LEU A 72 13.77 10.46 -6.48
N ALA A 73 14.46 11.60 -6.35
CA ALA A 73 14.06 12.82 -7.05
C ALA A 73 14.05 12.59 -8.57
N GLU A 74 15.12 12.05 -9.13
CA GLU A 74 15.22 11.71 -10.55
C GLU A 74 14.17 10.66 -10.96
N PHE A 75 13.91 9.66 -10.12
CA PHE A 75 12.84 8.69 -10.37
C PHE A 75 11.46 9.36 -10.49
N LEU A 76 11.12 10.27 -9.57
CA LEU A 76 9.84 10.99 -9.58
C LEU A 76 9.76 11.93 -10.80
N VAL A 77 10.86 12.57 -11.19
CA VAL A 77 10.93 13.35 -12.44
C VAL A 77 10.66 12.47 -13.65
N GLY A 78 11.33 11.30 -13.74
CA GLY A 78 11.11 10.32 -14.80
C GLY A 78 9.65 9.85 -14.87
N LEU A 79 9.03 9.52 -13.72
CA LEU A 79 7.62 9.12 -13.67
C LEU A 79 6.69 10.21 -14.24
N ARG A 80 6.96 11.48 -13.93
CA ARG A 80 6.21 12.62 -14.49
C ARG A 80 6.35 12.70 -16.01
N GLU A 81 7.51 12.37 -16.55
CA GLU A 81 7.81 12.32 -17.97
C GLU A 81 7.26 11.06 -18.68
N GLY A 82 6.77 10.07 -17.91
CA GLY A 82 6.34 8.78 -18.46
C GLY A 82 7.48 7.79 -18.69
N ARG A 83 8.56 7.93 -17.93
CA ARG A 83 9.78 7.13 -18.03
C ARG A 83 10.00 6.38 -16.72
N LEU A 84 10.30 5.09 -16.80
CA LEU A 84 10.60 4.28 -15.63
C LEU A 84 12.12 4.15 -15.47
N LEU A 85 12.69 4.96 -14.58
CA LEU A 85 14.13 4.98 -14.36
C LEU A 85 14.56 3.98 -13.28
N GLY A 86 15.76 3.46 -13.45
CA GLY A 86 16.46 2.63 -12.48
C GLY A 86 17.97 2.90 -12.54
N THR A 87 18.72 2.20 -11.69
CA THR A 87 20.19 2.22 -11.73
C THR A 87 20.76 0.82 -11.87
N ARG A 88 21.87 0.66 -12.59
CA ARG A 88 22.52 -0.63 -12.83
C ARG A 88 23.86 -0.73 -12.11
N CYS A 89 24.01 -1.74 -11.27
CA CYS A 89 25.29 -2.02 -10.62
C CYS A 89 26.26 -2.65 -11.62
N SER A 90 27.42 -2.03 -11.90
CA SER A 90 28.40 -2.63 -12.82
C SER A 90 29.20 -3.81 -12.24
N GLY A 91 28.95 -4.20 -10.99
CA GLY A 91 29.62 -5.34 -10.34
C GLY A 91 28.85 -6.64 -10.53
N CYS A 92 27.56 -6.63 -10.20
CA CYS A 92 26.68 -7.80 -10.35
C CYS A 92 25.71 -7.69 -11.55
N GLY A 93 25.67 -6.55 -12.23
CA GLY A 93 24.76 -6.28 -13.35
C GLY A 93 23.28 -6.16 -12.94
N ARG A 94 22.96 -6.07 -11.64
CA ARG A 94 21.59 -5.87 -11.16
C ARG A 94 21.07 -4.51 -11.58
N VAL A 95 19.81 -4.48 -12.01
CA VAL A 95 19.02 -3.26 -12.16
C VAL A 95 18.21 -3.05 -10.88
N LEU A 96 18.18 -1.82 -10.37
CA LEU A 96 17.50 -1.41 -9.15
C LEU A 96 16.38 -0.44 -9.55
N ILE A 97 15.13 -0.83 -9.33
CA ILE A 97 13.94 0.00 -9.55
C ILE A 97 13.06 -0.15 -8.29
N PRO A 98 12.75 0.93 -7.55
CA PRO A 98 13.24 2.30 -7.75
C PRO A 98 14.78 2.41 -7.68
N PRO A 99 15.38 3.42 -8.32
CA PRO A 99 16.84 3.59 -8.37
C PRO A 99 17.43 3.81 -6.98
N ARG A 100 18.67 3.35 -6.81
CA ARG A 100 19.49 3.57 -5.61
C ARG A 100 20.89 4.03 -6.02
N LEU A 101 21.53 4.83 -5.17
CA LEU A 101 22.92 5.28 -5.36
C LEU A 101 23.97 4.25 -4.89
N PHE A 102 23.55 3.15 -4.26
CA PHE A 102 24.45 2.06 -3.87
C PHE A 102 23.80 0.70 -4.07
N CYS A 103 24.62 -0.31 -4.36
CA CYS A 103 24.19 -1.69 -4.47
C CYS A 103 24.39 -2.40 -3.13
N GLU A 104 23.31 -2.88 -2.52
CA GLU A 104 23.37 -3.55 -1.21
C GLU A 104 24.03 -4.95 -1.25
N TRP A 105 24.29 -5.51 -2.44
CA TRP A 105 25.01 -6.79 -2.56
C TRP A 105 26.51 -6.59 -2.76
N CYS A 106 26.89 -5.64 -3.61
CA CYS A 106 28.29 -5.38 -3.93
C CYS A 106 28.92 -4.30 -3.02
N LEU A 107 28.10 -3.65 -2.18
CA LEU A 107 28.50 -2.56 -1.27
C LEU A 107 29.30 -1.45 -1.96
N ARG A 108 28.84 -1.06 -3.15
CA ARG A 108 29.49 -0.05 -3.99
C ARG A 108 28.49 0.96 -4.50
N GLU A 109 29.01 2.11 -4.86
CA GLU A 109 28.26 3.16 -5.54
C GLU A 109 27.74 2.67 -6.90
N VAL A 110 26.54 3.15 -7.23
CA VAL A 110 25.83 2.87 -8.48
C VAL A 110 25.40 4.20 -9.09
N SER A 111 25.95 4.49 -10.27
CA SER A 111 25.71 5.74 -11.01
C SER A 111 25.31 5.52 -12.48
N ASP A 112 25.24 4.26 -12.94
CA ASP A 112 24.76 3.92 -14.29
C ASP A 112 23.23 3.96 -14.33
N TRP A 113 22.66 5.03 -14.89
CA TRP A 113 21.23 5.23 -15.02
C TRP A 113 20.67 4.49 -16.23
N VAL A 114 19.56 3.78 -16.02
CA VAL A 114 18.89 3.02 -17.08
C VAL A 114 17.42 3.37 -17.13
N GLU A 115 16.91 3.50 -18.34
CA GLU A 115 15.47 3.59 -18.59
C GLU A 115 14.94 2.19 -18.92
N HIS A 116 13.90 1.78 -18.20
CA HIS A 116 13.26 0.49 -18.36
C HIS A 116 11.91 0.65 -19.07
N SER A 117 11.56 -0.29 -19.95
CA SER A 117 10.27 -0.24 -20.69
C SER A 117 9.04 -0.32 -19.80
N GLY A 118 9.23 -0.87 -18.58
CA GLY A 118 8.17 -1.20 -17.65
C GLY A 118 7.47 -2.52 -17.95
N GLU A 119 7.83 -3.22 -19.03
CA GLU A 119 7.32 -4.59 -19.25
C GLU A 119 7.68 -5.48 -18.06
N ALA A 120 6.71 -6.22 -17.55
CA ALA A 120 6.85 -7.00 -16.34
C ALA A 120 6.07 -8.31 -16.40
N PHE A 121 6.35 -9.19 -15.44
CA PHE A 121 5.60 -10.40 -15.17
C PHE A 121 4.94 -10.31 -13.79
N VAL A 122 3.73 -10.83 -13.66
CA VAL A 122 3.07 -10.99 -12.37
C VAL A 122 3.83 -12.04 -11.55
N SER A 123 4.54 -11.62 -10.50
CA SER A 123 5.23 -12.52 -9.59
C SER A 123 4.25 -13.16 -8.59
N THR A 124 3.36 -12.33 -8.03
CA THR A 124 2.27 -12.75 -7.17
C THR A 124 1.18 -11.68 -7.18
N TYR A 125 -0.04 -12.03 -6.79
CA TYR A 125 -1.17 -11.10 -6.76
C TYR A 125 -2.20 -11.46 -5.69
N SER A 126 -3.08 -10.51 -5.39
CA SER A 126 -4.23 -10.68 -4.52
C SER A 126 -5.47 -10.02 -5.13
N LEU A 127 -6.62 -10.65 -4.93
CA LEU A 127 -7.93 -10.13 -5.29
C LEU A 127 -8.59 -9.52 -4.05
N ALA A 128 -8.60 -8.20 -3.95
CA ALA A 128 -9.16 -7.50 -2.80
C ALA A 128 -10.62 -7.06 -3.06
N TYR A 129 -11.57 -7.79 -2.47
CA TYR A 129 -13.01 -7.48 -2.49
C TYR A 129 -13.44 -6.51 -1.37
N ILE A 130 -12.51 -6.15 -0.48
CA ILE A 130 -12.75 -5.23 0.63
C ILE A 130 -12.21 -3.87 0.21
N GLY A 131 -13.05 -2.83 0.33
CA GLY A 131 -12.66 -1.45 0.05
C GLY A 131 -11.71 -0.90 1.12
N THR A 132 -11.28 0.35 0.95
CA THR A 132 -10.47 1.06 1.95
C THR A 132 -11.21 1.16 3.29
N ASP A 133 -12.53 1.31 3.24
CA ASP A 133 -13.41 1.09 4.38
C ASP A 133 -13.74 -0.42 4.47
N PRO A 134 -13.38 -1.11 5.57
CA PRO A 134 -13.66 -2.53 5.75
C PRO A 134 -15.15 -2.92 5.65
N GLY A 135 -16.06 -1.97 5.89
CA GLY A 135 -17.51 -2.16 5.74
C GLY A 135 -17.99 -2.16 4.30
N VAL A 136 -17.18 -1.65 3.37
CA VAL A 136 -17.51 -1.59 1.95
C VAL A 136 -17.02 -2.86 1.25
N ARG A 137 -17.96 -3.54 0.59
CA ARG A 137 -17.67 -4.68 -0.30
C ARG A 137 -17.72 -4.21 -1.75
N LEU A 138 -16.71 -4.58 -2.52
CA LEU A 138 -16.62 -4.28 -3.93
C LEU A 138 -17.28 -5.40 -4.74
N ALA A 139 -18.06 -5.03 -5.77
CA ALA A 139 -18.63 -6.01 -6.69
C ALA A 139 -17.54 -6.70 -7.51
N GLU A 140 -16.52 -5.94 -7.92
CA GLU A 140 -15.32 -6.44 -8.60
C GLU A 140 -14.09 -6.18 -7.72
N PRO A 141 -13.13 -7.13 -7.64
CA PRO A 141 -11.98 -6.98 -6.79
C PRO A 141 -10.96 -6.01 -7.38
N ASN A 142 -10.26 -5.31 -6.50
CA ASN A 142 -9.01 -4.67 -6.84
C ASN A 142 -7.93 -5.75 -7.01
N ILE A 143 -7.33 -5.83 -8.20
CA ILE A 143 -6.21 -6.74 -8.47
C ILE A 143 -4.90 -6.02 -8.12
N VAL A 144 -4.31 -6.37 -6.98
CA VAL A 144 -3.01 -5.84 -6.53
C VAL A 144 -1.95 -6.89 -6.79
N ALA A 145 -0.85 -6.52 -7.46
CA ALA A 145 0.19 -7.47 -7.82
C ALA A 145 1.59 -6.95 -7.50
N VAL A 146 2.49 -7.89 -7.16
CA VAL A 146 3.93 -7.66 -7.21
C VAL A 146 4.39 -8.02 -8.61
N LEU A 147 4.99 -7.04 -9.28
CA LEU A 147 5.44 -7.14 -10.66
C LEU A 147 6.96 -7.23 -10.70
N TRP A 148 7.49 -8.19 -11.45
CA TRP A 148 8.92 -8.31 -11.71
C TRP A 148 9.23 -7.82 -13.12
N PHE A 149 10.09 -6.82 -13.22
CA PHE A 149 10.46 -6.22 -14.49
C PHE A 149 11.27 -7.19 -15.36
N LYS A 150 10.93 -7.22 -16.64
CA LYS A 150 11.60 -8.05 -17.65
C LYS A 150 13.11 -7.80 -17.65
N ASP A 151 13.89 -8.86 -17.86
CA ASP A 151 15.36 -8.81 -17.93
C ASP A 151 16.06 -8.31 -16.64
N THR A 152 15.35 -8.25 -15.50
CA THR A 152 15.94 -7.85 -14.21
C THR A 152 16.11 -8.99 -13.21
N VAL A 153 15.58 -10.18 -13.52
CA VAL A 153 15.68 -11.36 -12.66
C VAL A 153 17.15 -11.83 -12.62
N LYS A 154 17.66 -12.03 -11.40
CA LYS A 154 19.01 -12.49 -11.11
C LYS A 154 18.95 -13.59 -10.05
N GLU A 155 19.67 -14.66 -10.33
CA GLU A 155 19.98 -15.69 -9.34
C GLU A 155 21.09 -15.19 -8.41
N THR A 156 21.03 -15.57 -7.13
CA THR A 156 22.09 -15.21 -6.17
C THR A 156 22.98 -16.42 -5.91
N PRO A 157 24.31 -16.23 -5.81
CA PRO A 157 25.20 -17.31 -5.37
C PRO A 157 24.88 -17.79 -3.95
N SER A 158 24.42 -16.89 -3.08
CA SER A 158 24.13 -17.14 -1.66
C SER A 158 22.86 -17.95 -1.41
N SER A 159 21.97 -18.07 -2.41
CA SER A 159 20.73 -18.81 -2.32
C SER A 159 20.28 -19.27 -3.69
N LYS A 160 20.25 -20.59 -3.88
CA LYS A 160 19.74 -21.24 -5.10
C LYS A 160 18.21 -21.25 -5.17
N THR A 161 17.52 -20.87 -4.10
CA THR A 161 16.06 -20.92 -4.00
C THR A 161 15.41 -19.54 -4.05
N VAL A 162 16.20 -18.47 -3.96
CA VAL A 162 15.69 -17.09 -3.95
C VAL A 162 16.11 -16.38 -5.22
N LEU A 163 15.12 -16.00 -6.02
CA LEU A 163 15.28 -15.11 -7.17
C LEU A 163 15.13 -13.67 -6.70
N HIS A 164 15.91 -12.77 -7.30
CA HIS A 164 15.73 -11.33 -7.12
C HIS A 164 15.43 -10.67 -8.45
N ALA A 165 14.47 -9.76 -8.44
CA ALA A 165 14.14 -8.94 -9.59
C ALA A 165 13.96 -7.50 -9.15
N ALA A 166 14.17 -6.57 -10.08
CA ALA A 166 13.63 -5.23 -9.91
C ALA A 166 12.11 -5.34 -10.06
N GLY A 167 11.34 -4.65 -9.22
CA GLY A 167 9.91 -4.82 -9.22
C GLY A 167 9.16 -3.77 -8.44
N LEU A 168 7.87 -3.67 -8.70
CA LEU A 168 6.96 -2.75 -8.04
C LEU A 168 5.68 -3.48 -7.68
N MET A 169 5.08 -3.08 -6.56
CA MET A 169 3.70 -3.43 -6.26
C MET A 169 2.79 -2.41 -6.94
N HIS A 170 1.87 -2.85 -7.78
CA HIS A 170 0.91 -1.96 -8.44
C HIS A 170 -0.40 -2.66 -8.81
N MET A 171 -1.34 -1.88 -9.34
CA MET A 171 -2.64 -2.37 -9.77
C MET A 171 -2.58 -2.99 -11.17
N ILE A 172 -3.28 -4.11 -11.36
CA ILE A 172 -3.61 -4.65 -12.68
C ILE A 172 -5.05 -4.26 -13.04
N ARG A 173 -5.26 -3.81 -14.28
CA ARG A 173 -6.59 -3.55 -14.86
C ARG A 173 -6.62 -4.02 -16.31
N GLU A 174 -7.76 -3.83 -16.98
CA GLU A 174 -8.01 -4.31 -18.35
C GLU A 174 -7.90 -5.85 -18.47
N CYS A 175 -8.21 -6.57 -17.38
CA CYS A 175 -8.37 -8.03 -17.36
C CYS A 175 -9.43 -8.43 -16.34
N ARG A 176 -10.05 -9.60 -16.52
CA ARG A 176 -10.99 -10.12 -15.52
C ARG A 176 -10.22 -10.76 -14.36
N PRO A 177 -10.80 -10.82 -13.15
CA PRO A 177 -10.16 -11.45 -11.99
C PRO A 177 -9.76 -12.92 -12.21
N GLU A 178 -10.53 -13.67 -13.00
CA GLU A 178 -10.24 -15.05 -13.35
C GLU A 178 -9.08 -15.21 -14.35
N ASP A 179 -8.73 -14.15 -15.08
CA ASP A 179 -7.70 -14.21 -16.12
C ASP A 179 -6.29 -13.96 -15.53
N VAL A 180 -6.19 -13.22 -14.41
CA VAL A 180 -4.88 -12.90 -13.80
C VAL A 180 -4.22 -14.16 -13.24
N ARG A 181 -2.94 -14.36 -13.57
CA ARG A 181 -2.14 -15.50 -13.14
C ARG A 181 -0.69 -15.12 -12.91
N ILE A 182 -0.01 -15.87 -12.06
CA ILE A 182 1.45 -15.78 -11.92
C ILE A 182 2.11 -16.06 -13.29
N GLY A 183 3.12 -15.27 -13.64
CA GLY A 183 3.81 -15.30 -14.93
C GLY A 183 3.10 -14.53 -16.06
N MET A 184 1.91 -13.96 -15.83
CA MET A 184 1.25 -13.12 -16.84
C MET A 184 2.12 -11.91 -17.20
N ARG A 185 2.31 -11.67 -18.51
CA ARG A 185 3.00 -10.50 -19.02
C ARG A 185 2.10 -9.28 -18.95
N VAL A 186 2.65 -8.18 -18.43
CA VAL A 186 1.96 -6.91 -18.30
C VAL A 186 2.85 -5.75 -18.72
N LYS A 187 2.23 -4.62 -19.07
CA LYS A 187 2.90 -3.37 -19.43
C LYS A 187 2.21 -2.18 -18.77
N PRO A 188 2.95 -1.09 -18.46
CA PRO A 188 2.38 0.06 -17.80
C PRO A 188 1.44 0.81 -18.73
N VAL A 189 0.36 1.33 -18.16
CA VAL A 189 -0.49 2.34 -18.77
C VAL A 189 -0.29 3.62 -18.00
N TRP A 190 0.28 4.62 -18.66
CA TRP A 190 0.54 5.92 -18.07
C TRP A 190 -0.72 6.77 -18.07
N ARG A 191 -0.88 7.60 -17.04
CA ARG A 191 -1.89 8.68 -17.05
C ARG A 191 -1.61 9.65 -18.20
N PRO A 192 -2.61 10.45 -18.63
CA PRO A 192 -2.36 11.60 -19.51
C PRO A 192 -1.29 12.53 -18.92
N VAL A 193 -0.48 13.16 -19.78
CA VAL A 193 0.72 13.93 -19.38
C VAL A 193 0.37 15.02 -18.38
N GLU A 194 -0.74 15.72 -18.59
CA GLU A 194 -1.28 16.78 -17.76
C GLU A 194 -1.73 16.34 -16.36
N GLN A 195 -1.91 15.03 -16.13
CA GLN A 195 -2.27 14.47 -14.83
C GLN A 195 -1.07 13.87 -14.08
N ARG A 196 0.11 13.83 -14.71
CA ARG A 196 1.32 13.28 -14.09
C ARG A 196 1.97 14.33 -13.20
N ARG A 197 2.41 13.92 -12.01
CA ARG A 197 2.88 14.84 -10.95
C ARG A 197 4.15 14.39 -10.25
N GLY A 198 4.84 13.39 -10.80
CA GLY A 198 5.98 12.75 -10.17
C GLY A 198 5.52 11.87 -9.03
N SER A 199 4.68 10.89 -9.35
CA SER A 199 4.12 9.93 -8.40
C SER A 199 4.15 8.54 -9.01
N ILE A 200 4.29 7.49 -8.20
CA ILE A 200 4.12 6.11 -8.68
C ILE A 200 2.75 5.89 -9.35
N LEU A 201 1.76 6.69 -8.96
CA LEU A 201 0.40 6.67 -9.53
C LEU A 201 0.30 7.37 -10.90
N ASP A 202 1.39 7.95 -11.41
CA ASP A 202 1.48 8.43 -12.80
C ASP A 202 1.46 7.25 -13.77
N ILE A 203 1.94 6.08 -13.33
CA ILE A 203 1.50 4.80 -13.90
C ILE A 203 0.08 4.57 -13.37
N SER A 204 -0.92 4.67 -14.24
CA SER A 204 -2.32 4.46 -13.84
C SER A 204 -2.55 3.04 -13.35
N HIS A 205 -2.02 2.06 -14.07
CA HIS A 205 -2.13 0.64 -13.81
C HIS A 205 -1.20 -0.13 -14.76
N PHE A 206 -1.10 -1.45 -14.60
CA PHE A 206 -0.54 -2.36 -15.58
C PHE A 206 -1.67 -3.13 -16.25
N LYS A 207 -1.50 -3.42 -17.55
CA LYS A 207 -2.45 -4.22 -18.32
C LYS A 207 -1.78 -5.43 -18.96
N PRO A 208 -2.53 -6.49 -19.29
CA PRO A 208 -2.00 -7.63 -20.04
C PRO A 208 -1.31 -7.19 -21.34
N ALA A 209 -0.16 -7.80 -21.65
CA ALA A 209 0.68 -7.43 -22.80
C ALA A 209 0.68 -8.48 -23.92
N GLY A 210 -0.26 -9.43 -23.91
CA GLY A 210 -0.25 -10.61 -24.80
C GLY A 210 0.71 -11.69 -24.31
N GLU A 211 0.69 -12.86 -24.97
CA GLU A 211 1.68 -13.94 -24.73
C GLU A 211 3.05 -13.60 -25.32
#